data_AF-A0A150NPY0-F1
#
_entry.id   AF-A0A150NPY0-F1
#
_cell.length_a   1.000
_cell.length_b   1.000
_cell.length_c   1.000
_cell.angle_alpha   90.00
_cell.angle_beta   90.00
_cell.angle_gamma   90.00
#
_symmetry.space_group_name_H-M   'P 1'
#
loop_
_entity.id
_entity.type
_entity.pdbx_description
1 polymer ?
#
loop_
_entity_poly.entity_id
_entity_poly.type
_entity_poly.pdbx_seq_one_letter_code
_entity_poly.pdbx_strand_id
1 'polypeptide(L)'
;MLGILVTLLLYFYLISWIAYWKKGSEEDYYQVKKAVPVTVLAFSVFATLLSPISFLTLVGNAYTGRSYLWFAQCGIFLAIPLAHRYFLPLYQKGNYETAYHLLEDKFQSAGIRSLASGLFILYQLGRIAVVTYLLSQALEPFIPIN
;
A
#
# COMPACT_ATOMS: atom_id res chain seq x y z
N MET A 1 -7.98 15.48 23.77
CA MET A 1 -6.89 14.52 23.48
C MET A 1 -7.13 13.12 24.04
N LEU A 2 -7.38 12.94 25.34
CA LEU A 2 -7.50 11.62 25.96
C LEU A 2 -8.55 10.70 25.29
N GLY A 3 -9.73 11.25 24.95
CA GLY A 3 -10.80 10.50 24.28
C GLY A 3 -10.40 9.94 22.90
N ILE A 4 -9.72 10.73 22.06
CA ILE A 4 -9.24 10.32 20.74
C ILE A 4 -8.21 9.19 20.87
N LEU A 5 -7.29 9.35 21.83
CA LEU A 5 -6.22 8.39 22.08
C LEU A 5 -6.80 7.04 22.54
N VAL A 6 -7.80 7.08 23.45
CA VAL A 6 -8.53 5.89 23.89
C VAL A 6 -9.30 5.24 22.73
N THR A 7 -9.96 6.02 21.88
CA THR A 7 -10.66 5.49 20.69
C THR A 7 -9.71 4.81 19.72
N LEU A 8 -8.55 5.42 19.41
CA LEU A 8 -7.55 4.82 18.53
C LEU A 8 -6.99 3.53 19.12
N LEU A 9 -6.65 3.51 20.42
CA LEU A 9 -6.15 2.31 21.09
C LEU A 9 -7.18 1.18 21.08
N LEU A 10 -8.45 1.47 21.37
CA LEU A 10 -9.54 0.48 21.29
C LEU A 10 -9.73 -0.05 19.88
N TYR A 11 -9.66 0.82 18.87
CA TYR A 11 -9.76 0.44 17.46
C TYR A 11 -8.62 -0.49 17.02
N PHE A 12 -7.37 -0.12 17.30
CA PHE A 12 -6.21 -0.95 16.98
C PHE A 12 -6.22 -2.28 17.75
N TYR A 13 -6.65 -2.26 19.02
CA TYR A 13 -6.81 -3.47 19.82
C TYR A 13 -7.86 -4.41 19.23
N LEU A 14 -9.04 -3.91 18.87
CA LEU A 14 -10.10 -4.69 18.23
C LEU A 14 -9.65 -5.34 16.93
N ILE A 15 -8.97 -4.59 16.06
CA ILE A 15 -8.43 -5.13 14.80
C ILE A 15 -7.40 -6.22 15.06
N SER A 16 -6.47 -5.96 15.98
CA SER A 16 -5.41 -6.92 16.32
C SER A 16 -5.99 -8.20 16.94
N TRP A 17 -7.01 -8.07 17.78
CA TRP A 17 -7.73 -9.19 18.39
C TRP A 17 -8.44 -10.05 17.33
N ILE A 18 -9.18 -9.42 16.41
CA ILE A 18 -9.87 -10.12 15.32
C ILE A 18 -8.85 -10.80 14.39
N ALA A 19 -7.75 -10.14 14.06
CA ALA A 19 -6.69 -10.69 13.23
C ALA A 19 -6.00 -11.89 13.89
N TYR A 20 -5.74 -11.81 15.20
CA TYR A 20 -5.16 -12.91 15.98
C TYR A 20 -6.11 -14.13 16.01
N TRP A 21 -7.40 -13.91 16.23
CA TRP A 21 -8.40 -14.99 16.24
C TRP A 21 -8.59 -15.65 14.89
N LYS A 22 -8.32 -14.94 13.80
CA LYS A 22 -8.40 -15.46 12.43
C LYS A 22 -7.05 -15.87 11.84
N LYS A 23 -5.99 -15.94 12.66
CA LYS A 23 -4.65 -16.34 12.23
C LYS A 23 -4.67 -17.75 11.65
N GLY A 24 -4.29 -17.90 10.38
CA GLY A 24 -3.96 -19.17 9.74
C GLY A 24 -2.51 -19.60 9.98
N SER A 25 -2.04 -20.62 9.26
CA SER A 25 -0.61 -20.99 9.25
C SER A 25 0.25 -19.87 8.62
N GLU A 26 1.57 -19.89 8.84
CA GLU A 26 2.49 -18.92 8.21
C GLU A 26 2.45 -18.99 6.68
N GLU A 27 2.26 -20.18 6.12
CA GLU A 27 2.06 -20.35 4.68
C GLU A 27 0.76 -19.70 4.18
N ASP A 28 -0.33 -19.73 4.95
CA ASP A 28 -1.59 -19.04 4.61
C ASP A 28 -1.45 -17.51 4.65
N TYR A 29 -0.42 -16.97 5.33
CA TYR A 29 -0.17 -15.54 5.41
C TYR A 29 0.57 -14.99 4.18
N TYR A 30 1.57 -15.73 3.70
CA TYR A 30 2.38 -15.32 2.54
C TYR A 30 1.80 -15.83 1.21
N GLN A 31 1.19 -17.00 1.20
CA GLN A 31 0.58 -17.57 0.01
C GLN A 31 -0.94 -17.39 0.12
N VAL A 32 -1.51 -16.63 -0.83
CA VAL A 32 -2.96 -16.52 -1.02
C VAL A 32 -3.47 -17.85 -1.62
N LYS A 33 -3.36 -18.95 -0.87
CA LYS A 33 -3.87 -20.28 -1.28
C LYS A 33 -5.40 -20.31 -1.25
N LYS A 34 -6.03 -19.45 -0.45
CA LYS A 34 -7.49 -19.32 -0.39
C LYS A 34 -7.97 -18.29 -1.40
N ALA A 35 -9.03 -18.64 -2.15
CA ALA A 35 -9.69 -17.73 -3.07
C ALA A 35 -10.27 -16.52 -2.32
N VAL A 36 -9.52 -15.43 -2.24
CA VAL A 36 -10.00 -14.15 -1.72
C VAL A 36 -11.00 -13.59 -2.74
N PRO A 37 -12.19 -13.13 -2.33
CA PRO A 37 -13.14 -12.49 -3.24
C PRO A 37 -12.48 -11.34 -3.99
N VAL A 38 -12.69 -11.28 -5.31
CA VAL A 38 -12.08 -10.25 -6.18
C VAL A 38 -12.42 -8.84 -5.71
N THR A 39 -13.62 -8.64 -5.15
CA THR A 39 -14.04 -7.36 -4.56
C THR A 39 -13.15 -6.96 -3.38
N VAL A 40 -12.86 -7.88 -2.46
CA VAL A 40 -11.99 -7.65 -1.29
C VAL A 40 -10.56 -7.35 -1.76
N LEU A 41 -10.05 -8.09 -2.74
CA LEU A 41 -8.74 -7.84 -3.35
C LEU A 41 -8.68 -6.45 -3.98
N ALA A 42 -9.69 -6.05 -4.74
CA ALA A 42 -9.77 -4.75 -5.38
C ALA A 42 -9.78 -3.60 -4.37
N PHE A 43 -10.58 -3.70 -3.31
CA PHE A 43 -10.60 -2.69 -2.23
C PHE A 43 -9.27 -2.63 -1.48
N SER A 44 -8.60 -3.76 -1.25
CA SER A 44 -7.29 -3.79 -0.59
C SER A 44 -6.20 -3.10 -1.43
N VAL A 45 -6.14 -3.38 -2.73
CA VAL A 45 -5.22 -2.70 -3.66
C VAL A 45 -5.53 -1.21 -3.73
N PHE A 46 -6.81 -0.85 -3.85
CA PHE A 46 -7.25 0.54 -3.88
C PHE A 46 -6.87 1.30 -2.60
N ALA A 47 -7.13 0.71 -1.43
CA ALA A 47 -6.74 1.28 -0.14
C ALA A 47 -5.21 1.45 0.01
N THR A 48 -4.42 0.55 -0.57
CA THR A 48 -2.93 0.63 -0.56
C THR A 48 -2.41 1.78 -1.43
N LEU A 49 -3.11 2.07 -2.53
CA LEU A 49 -2.75 3.13 -3.48
C LEU A 49 -3.19 4.51 -2.99
N LEU A 50 -4.30 4.59 -2.26
CA LEU A 50 -4.74 5.82 -1.62
C LEU A 50 -3.83 6.17 -0.46
N SER A 51 -3.25 7.38 -0.51
CA SER A 51 -2.45 7.92 0.58
C SER A 51 -2.82 9.37 0.86
N PRO A 52 -2.51 9.90 2.06
CA PRO A 52 -2.66 11.32 2.37
C PRO A 52 -1.97 12.25 1.35
N ILE A 53 -0.83 11.83 0.78
CA ILE A 53 -0.14 12.56 -0.30
C ILE A 53 -1.08 12.74 -1.49
N SER A 54 -1.73 11.67 -1.93
CA SER A 54 -2.64 11.68 -3.07
C SER A 54 -3.82 12.62 -2.82
N PHE A 55 -4.37 12.59 -1.60
CA PHE A 55 -5.48 13.46 -1.20
C PHE A 55 -5.07 14.94 -1.17
N LEU A 56 -3.99 15.28 -0.47
CA LEU A 56 -3.49 16.66 -0.37
C LEU A 56 -3.05 17.20 -1.73
N THR A 57 -2.46 16.37 -2.58
CA THR A 57 -2.06 16.75 -3.94
C THR A 57 -3.27 17.07 -4.80
N LEU A 58 -4.35 16.28 -4.71
CA LEU A 58 -5.58 16.54 -5.47
C LEU A 58 -6.21 17.87 -5.06
N VAL A 59 -6.32 18.13 -3.74
CA VAL A 59 -6.85 19.38 -3.21
C VAL A 59 -5.94 20.57 -3.56
N GLY A 60 -4.62 20.43 -3.41
CA GLY A 60 -3.65 21.46 -3.75
C GLY A 60 -3.64 21.81 -5.24
N ASN A 61 -3.76 20.81 -6.12
CA ASN A 61 -3.91 21.03 -7.56
C ASN A 61 -5.23 21.75 -7.89
N ALA A 62 -6.32 21.41 -7.22
CA ALA A 62 -7.59 22.11 -7.41
C ALA A 62 -7.50 23.58 -6.96
N TYR A 63 -6.87 23.84 -5.81
CA TYR A 63 -6.70 25.20 -5.27
C TYR A 63 -5.82 26.09 -6.16
N THR A 64 -4.79 25.50 -6.79
CA THR A 64 -3.88 26.21 -7.71
C THR A 64 -4.42 26.33 -9.15
N GLY A 65 -5.69 26.00 -9.38
CA GLY A 65 -6.34 26.10 -10.69
C GLY A 65 -5.95 24.98 -11.67
N ARG A 66 -5.24 23.95 -11.22
CA ARG A 66 -4.84 22.76 -12.00
C ARG A 66 -5.75 21.57 -11.75
N SER A 67 -7.05 21.82 -11.62
CA SER A 67 -8.04 20.79 -11.32
C SER A 67 -7.97 19.64 -12.33
N TYR A 68 -7.75 19.91 -13.62
CA TYR A 68 -7.62 18.92 -14.70
C TYR A 68 -6.62 17.77 -14.41
N LEU A 69 -5.65 17.97 -13.52
CA LEU A 69 -4.70 16.93 -13.09
C LEU A 69 -5.37 15.76 -12.36
N TRP A 70 -6.63 15.90 -11.91
CA TRP A 70 -7.41 14.77 -11.38
C TRP A 70 -7.49 13.62 -12.37
N PHE A 71 -7.50 13.91 -13.68
CA PHE A 71 -7.55 12.91 -14.74
C PHE A 71 -6.34 11.97 -14.74
N ALA A 72 -5.19 12.40 -14.22
CA ALA A 72 -4.02 11.54 -14.08
C ALA A 72 -4.31 10.30 -13.21
N GLN A 73 -5.25 10.40 -12.27
CA GLN A 73 -5.66 9.27 -11.42
C GLN A 73 -6.44 8.20 -12.21
N CYS A 74 -7.08 8.56 -13.32
CA CYS A 74 -7.74 7.60 -14.20
C CYS A 74 -6.77 6.61 -14.86
N GLY A 75 -5.46 6.87 -14.80
CA GLY A 75 -4.43 5.92 -15.24
C GLY A 75 -4.54 4.54 -14.57
N ILE A 76 -5.14 4.46 -13.37
CA ILE A 76 -5.38 3.18 -12.69
C ILE A 76 -6.28 2.23 -13.48
N PHE A 77 -7.26 2.75 -14.23
CA PHE A 77 -8.17 1.94 -15.05
C PHE A 77 -7.45 1.26 -16.22
N LEU A 78 -6.35 1.84 -16.70
CA LEU A 78 -5.47 1.21 -17.68
C LEU A 78 -4.41 0.33 -17.02
N ALA A 79 -3.85 0.77 -15.90
CA ALA A 79 -2.80 0.04 -15.19
C ALA A 79 -3.28 -1.33 -14.68
N ILE A 80 -4.50 -1.43 -14.14
CA ILE A 80 -5.02 -2.68 -13.56
C ILE A 80 -5.18 -3.79 -14.63
N PRO A 81 -5.90 -3.59 -15.75
CA PRO A 81 -6.00 -4.60 -16.80
C PRO A 81 -4.65 -4.99 -17.39
N LEU A 82 -3.73 -4.02 -17.54
CA LEU A 82 -2.39 -4.28 -18.05
C LEU A 82 -1.58 -5.15 -17.06
N ALA A 83 -1.63 -4.82 -15.77
CA ALA A 83 -1.02 -5.61 -14.71
C ALA A 83 -1.61 -7.04 -14.67
N HIS A 84 -2.93 -7.16 -14.76
CA HIS A 84 -3.62 -8.46 -14.77
C HIS A 84 -3.26 -9.31 -15.99
N ARG A 85 -3.18 -8.72 -17.19
CA ARG A 85 -2.92 -9.48 -18.42
C ARG A 85 -1.45 -9.85 -18.61
N TYR A 86 -0.52 -8.98 -18.23
CA TYR A 86 0.90 -9.17 -18.54
C TYR A 86 1.72 -9.59 -17.32
N PHE A 87 1.51 -8.96 -16.16
CA PHE A 87 2.35 -9.18 -14.99
C PHE A 87 1.86 -10.35 -14.13
N LEU A 88 0.55 -10.45 -13.88
CA LEU A 88 -0.02 -11.52 -13.06
C LEU A 88 0.30 -12.94 -13.57
N PRO A 89 0.17 -13.28 -14.88
CA PRO A 89 0.51 -14.62 -15.34
C PRO A 89 2.01 -14.93 -15.26
N LEU A 90 2.89 -13.93 -15.28
CA LEU A 90 4.32 -14.14 -15.08
C LEU A 90 4.61 -14.55 -13.63
N TYR A 91 3.98 -13.89 -12.66
CA TYR A 91 4.12 -14.23 -11.24
C TYR A 91 3.50 -15.59 -10.89
N GLN A 92 2.33 -15.90 -11.44
CA GLN A 92 1.65 -17.18 -11.19
C GLN A 92 2.37 -18.39 -11.80
N LYS A 93 2.97 -18.25 -13.00
CA LYS A 93 3.62 -19.38 -13.68
C LYS A 93 4.89 -19.87 -12.98
N GLY A 94 5.68 -18.99 -12.38
CA GLY A 94 6.92 -19.36 -11.70
C GLY A 94 6.81 -19.48 -10.18
N ASN A 95 5.59 -19.47 -9.62
CA ASN A 95 5.33 -19.60 -8.18
C ASN A 95 6.18 -18.63 -7.32
N TYR A 96 6.41 -17.42 -7.84
CA TYR A 96 7.26 -16.43 -7.20
C TYR A 96 6.52 -15.80 -6.01
N GLU A 97 7.09 -15.94 -4.80
CA GLU A 97 6.51 -15.32 -3.59
C GLU A 97 6.73 -13.80 -3.53
N THR A 98 7.76 -13.29 -4.22
CA THR A 98 8.07 -11.85 -4.26
C THR A 98 8.35 -11.38 -5.67
N ALA A 99 8.05 -10.11 -5.95
CA ALA A 99 8.35 -9.50 -7.25
C ALA A 99 9.85 -9.52 -7.59
N TYR A 100 10.72 -9.50 -6.56
CA TYR A 100 12.17 -9.52 -6.72
C TYR A 100 12.71 -10.91 -7.03
N HIS A 101 11.99 -11.98 -6.67
CA HIS A 101 12.35 -13.34 -7.06
C HIS A 101 12.27 -13.53 -8.58
N LEU A 102 11.33 -12.85 -9.24
CA LEU A 102 11.28 -12.79 -10.72
C LEU A 102 12.53 -12.11 -11.31
N LEU A 103 13.09 -11.11 -10.63
CA LEU A 103 14.35 -10.48 -11.07
C LEU A 103 15.54 -11.41 -10.85
N GLU A 104 15.55 -12.18 -9.77
CA GLU A 104 16.55 -13.22 -9.52
C GLU A 104 16.58 -14.23 -10.66
N ASP A 105 15.43 -14.79 -11.04
CA ASP A 105 15.36 -15.79 -12.12
C ASP A 105 15.70 -15.18 -13.49
N LYS A 106 15.31 -13.93 -13.75
CA LYS A 106 15.61 -13.28 -15.02
C LYS A 106 17.10 -12.95 -15.18
N PHE A 107 17.78 -12.54 -14.10
CA PHE A 107 19.17 -12.12 -14.14
C PHE A 107 20.15 -13.14 -13.53
N GLN A 108 19.64 -14.30 -13.09
CA GLN A 108 20.39 -15.39 -12.46
C GLN A 108 21.32 -14.91 -11.33
N SER A 109 20.85 -13.94 -10.53
CA SER A 109 21.67 -13.30 -9.51
C SER A 109 20.87 -12.96 -8.26
N ALA A 110 21.22 -13.63 -7.16
CA ALA A 110 20.73 -13.32 -5.82
C ALA A 110 21.11 -11.89 -5.38
N GLY A 111 22.22 -11.34 -5.91
CA GLY A 111 22.64 -9.96 -5.63
C GLY A 111 21.62 -8.92 -6.09
N ILE A 112 21.01 -9.14 -7.26
CA ILE A 112 19.99 -8.23 -7.82
C ILE A 112 18.71 -8.29 -6.98
N ARG A 113 18.32 -9.46 -6.48
CA ARG A 113 17.18 -9.59 -5.56
C ARG A 113 17.41 -8.82 -4.28
N SER A 114 18.56 -9.00 -3.64
CA SER A 114 18.90 -8.33 -2.38
C SER A 114 18.97 -6.81 -2.56
N LEU A 115 19.56 -6.35 -3.66
CA LEU A 115 19.61 -4.92 -4.00
C LEU A 115 18.21 -4.35 -4.24
N ALA A 116 17.39 -4.99 -5.08
CA ALA A 116 16.05 -4.51 -5.38
C ALA A 116 15.13 -4.52 -4.14
N SER A 117 15.21 -5.57 -3.32
CA SER A 117 14.48 -5.65 -2.05
C SER A 117 14.94 -4.56 -1.07
N GLY A 118 16.26 -4.34 -0.95
CA GLY A 118 16.83 -3.29 -0.10
C GLY A 118 16.41 -1.89 -0.52
N LEU A 119 16.46 -1.59 -1.83
CA LEU A 119 15.99 -0.32 -2.38
C LEU A 119 14.49 -0.12 -2.13
N PHE A 120 13.68 -1.17 -2.26
CA PHE A 120 12.25 -1.09 -1.97
C PHE A 120 11.96 -0.78 -0.51
N ILE A 121 12.66 -1.45 0.42
CA ILE A 121 12.51 -1.20 1.86
C ILE A 121 12.89 0.26 2.17
N LEU A 122 14.02 0.75 1.64
CA LEU A 122 14.45 2.14 1.81
C LEU A 122 13.42 3.13 1.26
N TYR A 123 12.89 2.87 0.06
CA TYR A 123 11.83 3.68 -0.54
C TYR A 123 10.56 3.69 0.33
N GLN A 124 10.15 2.53 0.84
CA GLN A 124 8.94 2.41 1.66
C GLN A 124 9.08 3.12 3.01
N LEU A 125 10.26 3.06 3.64
CA LEU A 125 10.56 3.85 4.84
C LEU A 125 10.49 5.36 4.57
N GLY A 126 11.09 5.82 3.48
CA GLY A 126 10.98 7.22 3.05
C GLY A 126 9.53 7.65 2.81
N ARG A 127 8.75 6.82 2.12
CA ARG A 127 7.32 7.08 1.88
C ARG A 127 6.54 7.20 3.18
N ILE A 128 6.74 6.29 4.15
CA ILE A 128 6.06 6.33 5.45
C ILE A 128 6.40 7.63 6.19
N ALA A 129 7.68 8.04 6.20
CA ALA A 129 8.11 9.29 6.83
C ALA A 129 7.42 10.52 6.22
N VAL A 130 7.42 10.64 4.89
CA VAL A 130 6.78 11.76 4.17
C VAL A 130 5.27 11.79 4.40
N VAL A 131 4.60 10.63 4.30
CA VAL A 131 3.14 10.53 4.51
C VAL A 131 2.78 10.97 5.93
N THR A 132 3.54 10.52 6.93
CA THR A 132 3.27 10.83 8.33
C THR A 132 3.52 12.31 8.63
N TYR A 133 4.60 12.88 8.09
CA TYR A 133 4.91 14.30 8.23
C TYR A 133 3.81 15.19 7.61
N LEU A 134 3.39 14.89 6.38
CA LEU A 134 2.31 15.65 5.73
C LEU A 134 0.99 15.54 6.48
N LEU A 135 0.68 14.37 7.03
CA LEU A 135 -0.52 14.20 7.85
C LEU A 135 -0.44 15.00 9.15
N SER A 136 0.74 15.02 9.80
CA SER A 136 0.97 15.85 10.99
C SER A 136 0.73 17.32 10.70
N GLN A 137 1.31 17.86 9.62
CA GLN A 137 1.12 19.25 9.21
C GLN A 137 -0.35 19.56 8.88
N ALA A 138 -1.06 18.63 8.24
CA ALA A 138 -2.47 18.81 7.94
C ALA A 138 -3.36 18.82 9.20
N LEU A 139 -2.94 18.13 10.27
CA LEU A 139 -3.68 18.00 11.52
C LEU A 139 -3.31 19.06 12.57
N GLU A 140 -2.12 19.67 12.48
CA GLU A 140 -1.62 20.67 13.42
C GLU A 140 -2.63 21.80 13.73
N PRO A 141 -3.37 22.39 12.76
CA PRO A 141 -4.33 23.45 13.07
C PRO A 141 -5.55 22.98 13.87
N PHE A 142 -5.84 21.68 13.85
CA PHE A 142 -7.06 21.09 14.43
C PHE A 142 -6.81 20.35 15.74
N ILE A 143 -5.55 19.98 16.00
CA ILE A 143 -5.14 19.32 17.23
C ILE A 143 -4.24 20.30 17.98
N PRO A 144 -4.68 20.86 19.12
CA PRO A 144 -3.80 21.67 19.96
C PRO A 144 -2.78 20.74 20.61
N ILE A 145 -1.69 20.45 19.90
CA ILE A 145 -0.52 19.77 20.39
C ILE A 145 0.42 20.90 20.82
N ASN A 146 0.41 21.25 22.11
CA ASN A 146 1.48 22.03 22.72
C ASN A 146 2.74 21.18 22.86
#